data_AF-A0A2H9L8D6-F1
#
_entry.id   AF-A0A2H9L8D6-F1
#
_cell.length_a   1.000
_cell.length_b   1.000
_cell.length_c   1.000
_cell.angle_alpha   90.00
_cell.angle_beta   90.00
_cell.angle_gamma   90.00
#
_symmetry.space_group_name_H-M   'P 1'
#
loop_
_entity.id
_entity.type
_entity.pdbx_description
1 polymer ?
#
loop_
_entity_poly.entity_id
_entity_poly.type
_entity_poly.pdbx_seq_one_letter_code
_entity_poly.pdbx_strand_id
1 'polypeptide(L)'
;MVEKNGGKENKSNGVKVPKPTEQVEKKEVALKADAKPAVVTTPTTATASAQVPAPAAKPTKKKGLERVYTIPLRKAFEAKRTSRANRAVDIIRAFAARHMKSPLVRIDEKVNQLVWSHGIEKIPRKVTVRLEKIDDVTTVSLPE
;
A
#
# COMPACT_ATOMS: atom_id res chain seq x y z
N MET A 1 -31.58 43.20 -56.86
CA MET A 1 -31.12 43.17 -55.46
C MET A 1 -31.85 42.00 -54.81
N VAL A 2 -31.21 40.82 -54.71
CA VAL A 2 -31.83 39.59 -54.19
C VAL A 2 -30.93 39.07 -53.07
N GLU A 3 -31.48 38.96 -51.87
CA GLU A 3 -30.83 38.49 -50.67
C GLU A 3 -30.43 37.01 -50.81
N LYS A 4 -29.16 36.68 -50.52
CA LYS A 4 -28.70 35.30 -50.36
C LYS A 4 -28.56 35.00 -48.87
N ASN A 5 -29.46 34.16 -48.38
CA ASN A 5 -29.31 33.34 -47.18
C ASN A 5 -28.13 32.36 -47.31
N GLY A 6 -27.52 31.98 -46.19
CA GLY A 6 -26.71 30.76 -46.12
C GLY A 6 -25.53 30.74 -45.12
N GLY A 7 -25.72 31.21 -43.89
CA GLY A 7 -24.74 31.03 -42.81
C GLY A 7 -24.91 29.68 -42.13
N LYS A 8 -23.87 28.84 -42.24
CA LYS A 8 -23.81 27.42 -41.85
C LYS A 8 -24.12 27.15 -40.38
N GLU A 9 -25.05 26.23 -40.13
CA GLU A 9 -25.28 25.55 -38.85
C GLU A 9 -24.07 24.68 -38.47
N ASN A 10 -23.56 24.89 -37.25
CA ASN A 10 -22.51 24.08 -36.66
C ASN A 10 -23.12 22.79 -36.09
N LYS A 11 -22.77 21.66 -36.71
CA LYS A 11 -23.06 20.30 -36.22
C LYS A 11 -22.30 20.03 -34.92
N SER A 12 -23.03 20.01 -33.79
CA SER A 12 -22.57 19.38 -32.56
C SER A 12 -22.71 17.85 -32.69
N ASN A 13 -21.63 17.19 -33.10
CA ASN A 13 -21.49 15.73 -32.98
C ASN A 13 -20.51 15.44 -31.84
N GLY A 14 -21.04 14.94 -30.72
CA GLY A 14 -20.28 14.72 -29.51
C GLY A 14 -20.96 13.72 -28.57
N VAL A 15 -20.94 12.46 -29.00
CA VAL A 15 -20.95 11.22 -28.19
C VAL A 15 -21.90 11.20 -26.98
N LYS A 16 -23.07 10.62 -27.23
CA LYS A 16 -23.98 10.11 -26.19
C LYS A 16 -23.29 8.98 -25.43
N VAL A 17 -22.78 9.25 -24.24
CA VAL A 17 -22.37 8.21 -23.28
C VAL A 17 -23.64 7.72 -22.57
N PRO A 18 -24.08 6.46 -22.74
CA PRO A 18 -25.12 5.91 -21.89
C PRO A 18 -24.56 5.70 -20.48
N LYS A 19 -25.29 6.16 -19.46
CA LYS A 19 -25.08 5.74 -18.07
C LYS A 19 -25.10 4.21 -18.01
N PRO A 20 -24.11 3.54 -17.39
CA PRO A 20 -24.25 2.13 -17.07
C PRO A 20 -25.29 1.99 -15.96
N THR A 21 -26.45 1.43 -16.32
CA THR A 21 -27.45 0.96 -15.36
C THR A 21 -26.92 -0.33 -14.75
N GLU A 22 -26.26 -0.23 -13.60
CA GLU A 22 -25.87 -1.39 -12.80
C GLU A 22 -27.12 -1.92 -12.08
N GLN A 23 -27.71 -2.96 -12.65
CA GLN A 23 -28.61 -3.86 -11.95
C GLN A 23 -27.75 -4.82 -11.13
N VAL A 24 -27.73 -4.66 -9.80
CA VAL A 24 -27.29 -5.72 -8.89
C VAL A 24 -28.48 -6.15 -8.06
N GLU A 25 -28.83 -7.40 -8.30
CA GLU A 25 -29.85 -8.22 -7.68
C GLU A 25 -29.75 -8.15 -6.16
N LYS A 26 -30.77 -7.56 -5.52
CA LYS A 26 -31.03 -7.76 -4.10
C LYS A 26 -31.66 -9.14 -3.92
N LYS A 27 -30.84 -10.10 -3.52
CA LYS A 27 -31.29 -11.29 -2.81
C LYS A 27 -30.49 -11.42 -1.54
N GLU A 28 -31.07 -11.00 -0.44
CA GLU A 28 -30.99 -11.81 0.77
C GLU A 28 -32.28 -11.64 1.57
N VAL A 29 -32.96 -12.77 1.72
CA VAL A 29 -34.25 -12.92 2.38
C VAL A 29 -33.98 -13.21 3.84
N ALA A 30 -34.66 -12.45 4.69
CA ALA A 30 -34.65 -12.58 6.13
C ALA A 30 -35.23 -13.92 6.63
N LEU A 31 -34.63 -14.39 7.72
CA LEU A 31 -35.26 -15.03 8.89
C LEU A 31 -36.04 -16.34 8.69
N LYS A 32 -35.43 -17.44 9.15
CA LYS A 32 -36.16 -18.49 9.88
C LYS A 32 -35.52 -18.71 11.23
N ALA A 33 -36.36 -18.56 12.25
CA ALA A 33 -36.13 -18.97 13.61
C ALA A 33 -36.29 -20.49 13.72
N ASP A 34 -35.46 -21.13 14.55
CA ASP A 34 -35.81 -22.40 15.18
C ASP A 34 -35.15 -22.45 16.56
N ALA A 35 -35.99 -22.69 17.56
CA ALA A 35 -35.64 -22.87 18.95
C ALA A 35 -36.17 -24.24 19.38
N LYS A 36 -35.35 -25.06 20.06
CA LYS A 36 -35.69 -25.96 21.20
C LYS A 36 -34.49 -26.82 21.65
N PRO A 37 -34.49 -27.41 22.88
CA PRO A 37 -33.50 -27.09 23.92
C PRO A 37 -32.67 -28.28 24.45
N ALA A 38 -31.68 -27.94 25.30
CA ALA A 38 -31.15 -28.65 26.49
C ALA A 38 -31.08 -30.19 26.53
N VAL A 39 -29.90 -30.78 26.83
CA VAL A 39 -29.52 -31.36 28.16
C VAL A 39 -28.18 -32.17 28.14
N VAL A 40 -27.25 -31.81 29.05
CA VAL A 40 -26.44 -32.67 29.98
C VAL A 40 -25.45 -33.70 29.37
N THR A 41 -24.10 -33.64 29.55
CA THR A 41 -23.28 -33.87 30.76
C THR A 41 -21.83 -33.28 30.67
N THR A 42 -21.33 -32.66 31.74
CA THR A 42 -19.88 -32.60 32.14
C THR A 42 -19.58 -33.81 33.07
N PRO A 43 -18.36 -34.13 33.61
CA PRO A 43 -17.08 -33.37 33.71
C PRO A 43 -15.75 -34.22 33.66
N THR A 44 -14.57 -33.59 33.89
CA THR A 44 -13.35 -34.16 34.53
C THR A 44 -12.49 -35.17 33.72
N THR A 45 -11.24 -34.92 33.30
CA THR A 45 -10.02 -34.80 34.14
C THR A 45 -8.82 -34.31 33.32
N ALA A 46 -7.93 -33.57 33.99
CA ALA A 46 -6.70 -32.96 33.53
C ALA A 46 -5.65 -33.91 32.89
N THR A 47 -4.85 -33.36 31.97
CA THR A 47 -3.41 -33.59 31.92
C THR A 47 -2.74 -32.34 31.37
N ALA A 48 -2.06 -31.63 32.26
CA ALA A 48 -1.06 -30.63 31.91
C ALA A 48 0.26 -31.35 31.59
N SER A 49 0.77 -31.21 30.38
CA SER A 49 2.21 -31.06 30.12
C SER A 49 2.50 -30.71 28.66
N ALA A 50 3.25 -29.62 28.51
CA ALA A 50 4.25 -29.36 27.46
C ALA A 50 3.84 -29.38 25.98
N GLN A 51 3.63 -28.18 25.40
CA GLN A 51 4.50 -27.75 24.29
C GLN A 51 4.52 -26.22 24.14
N VAL A 52 5.67 -25.62 24.49
CA VAL A 52 6.15 -24.35 23.93
C VAL A 52 6.91 -24.71 22.64
N PRO A 53 6.53 -24.18 21.47
CA PRO A 53 7.45 -24.12 20.34
C PRO A 53 7.78 -22.66 20.00
N ALA A 54 8.82 -22.13 20.64
CA ALA A 54 9.70 -21.16 20.01
C ALA A 54 10.91 -21.96 19.48
N PRO A 55 11.51 -21.65 18.31
CA PRO A 55 11.63 -20.32 17.74
C PRO A 55 11.31 -20.19 16.24
N ALA A 56 10.79 -19.02 15.88
CA ALA A 56 10.60 -18.58 14.50
C ALA A 56 11.93 -18.65 13.71
N ALA A 57 11.97 -19.52 12.70
CA ALA A 57 13.04 -19.55 11.71
C ALA A 57 13.00 -18.27 10.87
N LYS A 58 13.88 -17.31 11.16
CA LYS A 58 14.21 -16.23 10.24
C LYS A 58 14.76 -16.92 8.97
N PRO A 59 14.13 -16.77 7.79
CA PRO A 59 14.65 -17.39 6.59
C PRO A 59 16.07 -16.85 6.33
N THR A 60 17.01 -17.77 6.17
CA THR A 60 18.41 -17.50 5.83
C THR A 60 18.47 -16.62 4.60
N LYS A 61 18.76 -15.32 4.81
CA LYS A 61 18.88 -14.33 3.73
C LYS A 61 19.98 -14.75 2.76
N LYS A 62 19.62 -15.10 1.52
CA LYS A 62 20.60 -15.22 0.43
C LYS A 62 21.38 -13.92 0.34
N LYS A 63 22.70 -14.01 0.44
CA LYS A 63 23.61 -12.86 0.47
C LYS A 63 23.68 -12.22 -0.92
N GLY A 64 22.92 -11.14 -1.09
CA GLY A 64 23.06 -10.21 -2.20
C GLY A 64 23.85 -8.96 -1.81
N LEU A 65 23.88 -7.97 -2.71
CA LEU A 65 24.54 -6.69 -2.46
C LEU A 65 23.83 -5.95 -1.32
N GLU A 66 24.59 -5.58 -0.29
CA GLU A 66 24.12 -4.80 0.85
C GLU A 66 24.86 -3.47 0.89
N ARG A 67 24.12 -2.37 1.05
CA ARG A 67 24.69 -1.03 1.15
C ARG A 67 23.87 -0.18 2.12
N VAL A 68 24.54 0.59 2.96
CA VAL A 68 23.90 1.58 3.84
C VAL A 68 24.06 2.96 3.21
N TYR A 69 22.95 3.67 3.04
CA TYR A 69 22.90 5.01 2.46
C TYR A 69 22.09 5.95 3.33
N THR A 70 22.51 7.21 3.40
CA THR A 70 21.68 8.30 3.91
C THR A 70 20.96 8.97 2.75
N ILE A 71 19.64 8.85 2.72
CA ILE A 71 18.78 9.46 1.70
C ILE A 71 18.38 10.87 2.14
N PRO A 72 18.75 11.92 1.39
CA PRO A 72 18.25 13.26 1.64
C PRO A 72 16.83 13.41 1.09
N LEU A 73 15.86 13.69 1.95
CA LEU A 73 14.47 13.94 1.56
C LEU A 73 14.25 15.43 1.22
N ARG A 74 15.29 16.13 0.75
CA ARG A 74 15.25 17.59 0.47
C ARG A 74 14.07 17.95 -0.43
N LYS A 75 13.95 17.20 -1.52
CA LYS A 75 12.96 17.36 -2.59
C LYS A 75 11.52 17.13 -2.14
N ALA A 76 11.27 16.41 -1.06
CA ALA A 76 9.92 16.19 -0.56
C ALA A 76 9.25 17.49 -0.06
N PHE A 77 10.03 18.49 0.36
CA PHE A 77 9.49 19.76 0.89
C PHE A 77 9.06 20.76 -0.19
N GLU A 78 9.45 20.50 -1.44
CA GLU A 78 8.96 21.26 -2.60
C GLU A 78 7.48 20.96 -2.88
N ALA A 79 7.01 19.77 -2.50
CA ALA A 79 5.60 19.42 -2.56
C ALA A 79 4.76 20.18 -1.52
N LYS A 80 3.45 20.26 -1.80
CA LYS A 80 2.45 20.78 -0.86
C LYS A 80 2.57 20.09 0.50
N ARG A 81 2.34 20.84 1.59
CA ARG A 81 2.48 20.36 2.98
C ARG A 81 1.73 19.04 3.24
N THR A 82 0.53 18.90 2.69
CA THR A 82 -0.36 17.73 2.83
C THR A 82 0.11 16.49 2.08
N SER A 83 1.22 16.52 1.35
CA SER A 83 1.65 15.40 0.49
C SER A 83 3.14 15.08 0.63
N ARG A 84 3.82 15.66 1.62
CA ARG A 84 5.27 15.51 1.77
C ARG A 84 5.68 14.10 2.16
N ALA A 85 4.93 13.43 3.04
CA ALA A 85 5.19 12.03 3.40
C ALA A 85 5.06 11.08 2.20
N ASN A 86 3.97 11.20 1.43
CA ASN A 86 3.79 10.43 0.19
C ASN A 86 4.96 10.68 -0.78
N ARG A 87 5.35 11.95 -0.96
CA ARG A 87 6.47 12.31 -1.82
C ARG A 87 7.82 11.79 -1.31
N ALA A 88 8.01 11.72 0.01
CA ALA A 88 9.20 11.15 0.61
C ALA A 88 9.33 9.65 0.30
N VAL A 89 8.23 8.90 0.38
CA VAL A 89 8.20 7.48 0.01
C VAL A 89 8.57 7.30 -1.46
N ASP A 90 8.05 8.13 -2.37
CA ASP A 90 8.43 8.09 -3.79
C ASP A 90 9.92 8.36 -4.00
N ILE A 91 10.49 9.33 -3.26
CA ILE A 91 11.92 9.65 -3.33
C ILE A 91 12.76 8.45 -2.86
N ILE A 92 12.35 7.77 -1.80
CA ILE A 92 13.03 6.56 -1.30
C ILE A 92 12.98 5.46 -2.37
N ARG A 93 11.82 5.24 -3.00
CA ARG A 93 11.67 4.26 -4.09
C ARG A 93 12.57 4.59 -5.28
N ALA A 94 12.54 5.84 -5.73
CA ALA A 94 13.37 6.31 -6.85
C ALA A 94 14.88 6.20 -6.53
N PHE A 95 15.27 6.49 -5.28
CA PHE A 95 16.64 6.35 -4.84
C PHE A 95 17.10 4.89 -4.87
N ALA A 96 16.30 3.96 -4.32
CA ALA A 96 16.60 2.54 -4.32
C ALA A 96 16.70 1.97 -5.74
N ALA A 97 15.73 2.30 -6.61
CA ALA A 97 15.73 1.87 -8.00
C ALA A 97 16.98 2.36 -8.76
N ARG A 98 17.39 3.62 -8.55
CA ARG A 98 18.58 4.20 -9.19
C ARG A 98 19.89 3.54 -8.73
N HIS A 99 20.04 3.26 -7.43
CA HIS A 99 21.31 2.77 -6.88
C HIS A 99 21.49 1.26 -7.00
N MET A 100 20.42 0.49 -6.84
CA MET A 100 20.47 -0.98 -6.93
C MET A 100 20.17 -1.51 -8.33
N LYS A 101 19.70 -0.63 -9.24
CA LYS A 101 19.33 -0.95 -10.63
C LYS A 101 18.29 -2.07 -10.65
N SER A 102 17.25 -1.91 -9.83
CA SER A 102 16.17 -2.87 -9.63
C SER A 102 14.83 -2.16 -9.87
N PRO A 103 13.92 -2.75 -10.67
CA PRO A 103 12.62 -2.13 -10.94
C PRO A 103 11.65 -2.26 -9.77
N LEU A 104 11.74 -3.34 -8.99
CA LEU A 104 10.83 -3.61 -7.88
C LEU A 104 11.48 -3.24 -6.54
N VAL A 105 10.86 -2.31 -5.82
CA VAL A 105 11.33 -1.84 -4.50
C VAL A 105 10.27 -2.13 -3.45
N ARG A 106 10.67 -2.87 -2.40
CA ARG A 106 9.88 -3.10 -1.19
C ARG A 106 10.44 -2.28 -0.05
N ILE A 107 9.58 -1.54 0.63
CA ILE A 107 9.94 -0.72 1.78
C ILE A 107 9.43 -1.43 3.02
N ASP A 108 10.31 -1.63 3.99
CA ASP A 108 9.95 -2.20 5.28
C ASP A 108 9.09 -1.24 6.11
N GLU A 109 8.29 -1.80 7.00
CA GLU A 109 7.37 -1.02 7.84
C GLU A 109 8.11 -0.05 8.75
N LYS A 110 9.26 -0.42 9.31
CA LYS A 110 10.04 0.45 10.22
C LYS A 110 10.46 1.75 9.53
N VAL A 111 10.87 1.67 8.27
CA VAL A 111 11.25 2.84 7.46
C VAL A 111 10.02 3.72 7.21
N ASN A 112 8.88 3.10 6.90
CA ASN A 112 7.63 3.85 6.72
C ASN A 112 7.22 4.55 8.02
N GLN A 113 7.17 3.86 9.15
CA GLN A 113 6.85 4.45 10.45
C GLN A 113 7.76 5.63 10.79
N LEU A 114 9.07 5.52 10.49
CA LEU A 114 10.03 6.62 10.69
C LEU A 114 9.70 7.85 9.82
N VAL A 115 9.33 7.63 8.55
CA VAL A 115 8.89 8.73 7.66
C VAL A 115 7.63 9.41 8.18
N TRP A 116 6.70 8.64 8.75
CA TRP A 116 5.41 9.14 9.26
C TRP A 116 5.43 9.56 10.74
N SER A 117 6.55 9.42 11.46
CA SER A 117 6.63 9.66 12.91
C SER A 117 6.26 11.08 13.35
N HIS A 118 6.51 12.07 12.48
CA HIS A 118 6.21 13.49 12.73
C HIS A 118 4.94 13.97 12.01
N GLY A 119 4.16 13.04 11.43
CA GLY A 119 3.00 13.32 10.60
C GLY A 119 3.32 13.69 9.15
N ILE A 120 2.29 14.09 8.40
CA ILE A 120 2.38 14.27 6.95
C ILE A 120 3.17 15.52 6.51
N GLU A 121 3.18 16.57 7.34
CA GLU A 121 3.75 17.88 6.99
C GLU A 121 5.24 18.03 7.33
N LYS A 122 5.68 17.39 8.43
CA LYS A 122 6.99 17.58 9.05
C LYS A 122 7.84 16.31 9.01
N ILE A 123 7.97 15.72 7.82
CA ILE A 123 8.82 14.55 7.60
C ILE A 123 10.30 14.77 8.02
N PRO A 124 11.02 13.72 8.44
CA PRO A 124 12.47 13.78 8.65
C PRO A 124 13.22 14.27 7.41
N ARG A 125 14.28 15.08 7.60
CA ARG A 125 15.03 15.67 6.48
C ARG A 125 15.97 14.67 5.79
N LYS A 126 16.46 13.70 6.56
CA LYS A 126 17.40 12.64 6.15
C LYS A 126 16.93 11.33 6.77
N VAL A 127 17.03 10.24 6.02
CA VAL A 127 16.76 8.89 6.52
C VAL A 127 17.92 8.00 6.12
N THR A 128 18.56 7.36 7.09
CA THR A 128 19.57 6.34 6.82
C THR A 128 18.87 5.01 6.63
N VAL A 129 19.11 4.37 5.49
CA VAL A 129 18.50 3.10 5.12
C VAL A 129 19.58 2.10 4.71
N ARG A 130 19.31 0.84 5.00
CA ARG A 130 20.02 -0.32 4.49
C ARG A 130 19.25 -0.84 3.27
N LEU A 131 19.93 -0.95 2.14
CA LEU A 131 19.40 -1.53 0.91
C LEU A 131 19.95 -2.95 0.77
N GLU A 132 19.07 -3.92 0.62
CA GLU A 132 19.39 -5.31 0.32
C GLU A 132 18.82 -5.65 -1.05
N LYS A 133 19.69 -6.06 -1.99
CA LYS A 133 19.26 -6.56 -3.30
C LYS A 133 19.14 -8.08 -3.25
N ILE A 134 17.94 -8.60 -3.48
CA ILE A 134 17.67 -10.03 -3.65
C ILE A 134 17.18 -10.20 -5.08
N ASP A 135 18.04 -10.73 -5.94
CA ASP A 135 17.79 -10.86 -7.39
C ASP A 135 17.32 -9.52 -7.99
N ASP A 136 16.06 -9.42 -8.42
CA ASP A 136 15.47 -8.22 -9.02
C ASP A 136 14.75 -7.31 -8.03
N VAL A 137 14.59 -7.74 -6.78
CA VAL A 137 13.83 -7.04 -5.74
C VAL A 137 14.78 -6.37 -4.76
N THR A 138 14.61 -5.07 -4.54
CA THR A 138 15.35 -4.33 -3.50
C THR A 138 14.46 -4.13 -2.28
N THR A 139 14.93 -4.60 -1.12
CA THR A 139 14.32 -4.35 0.18
C THR A 139 15.02 -3.20 0.89
N VAL A 140 14.24 -2.23 1.38
CA VAL A 140 14.72 -1.06 2.14
C VAL A 140 14.38 -1.25 3.62
N SER A 141 15.38 -1.37 4.49
CA SER A 141 15.22 -1.49 5.95
C SER A 141 16.01 -0.41 6.69
N LEU A 142 15.76 -0.25 8.00
CA LEU A 142 16.62 0.59 8.85
C LEU A 142 17.93 -0.17 9.16
N PRO A 143 19.07 0.53 9.25
CA PRO A 143 20.26 -0.05 9.84
C PRO A 143 20.01 -0.26 11.35
N GLU A 144 20.36 -1.45 11.83
CA GLU A 144 20.42 -1.77 13.27
C GLU A 144 21.72 -1.24 13.87
#